data_AF-A0A2I1GKM2-F1
#
_entry.id   AF-A0A2I1GKM2-F1
#
_cell.length_a   1.000
_cell.length_b   1.000
_cell.length_c   1.000
_cell.angle_alpha   90.00
_cell.angle_beta   90.00
_cell.angle_gamma   90.00
#
_symmetry.space_group_name_H-M   'P 1'
#
loop_
_entity.id
_entity.type
_entity.pdbx_description
1 polymer ?
#
loop_
_entity_poly.entity_id
_entity_poly.type
_entity_poly.pdbx_seq_one_letter_code
_entity_poly.pdbx_strand_id
1 'polypeptide(L)'
;MSQVPKAPISKVAGDCGATDNFCNWSCTTCVRTNTTDIIQCPGKTDWGLSFDDGPTEFTPPLLDYLNSQNVKLTFFVIGSRVIENPDTLKNEFAAGHQIGVHTWSHTALTTQSNEEIIAEIKWTELAIKTAIGVTPKYMRPPYGDVDDRVRSILSQLGYKIVIWDKDTNDWMSGEDKNFQVSWVEGNFTEWVKEDDPTGHISLEHDLYKPSAEQGPLVVPIVQGAGFTIKPVAQCVGDTQPYLESTNTGTTDTTTGSTTNSTTGPTTDTTTGSTTDTTAGSTTDTNSVVADGTQNLEPSSVVATSPTATTTSSAISHINNNNYLLSFVLFILGYFMVI
;
A
#
# COMPACT_ATOMS: atom_id res chain seq x y z
N MET A 1 -27.14 3.39 14.24
CA MET A 1 -26.56 3.65 12.92
C MET A 1 -27.01 5.03 12.47
N SER A 2 -26.13 5.82 11.86
CA SER A 2 -26.54 7.01 11.13
C SER A 2 -27.26 6.61 9.83
N GLN A 3 -28.00 7.54 9.21
CA GLN A 3 -28.53 7.29 7.88
C GLN A 3 -27.40 7.44 6.86
N VAL A 4 -27.17 6.38 6.05
CA VAL A 4 -26.23 6.44 4.93
C VAL A 4 -26.72 7.48 3.90
N PRO A 5 -25.86 8.42 3.44
CA PRO A 5 -26.23 9.40 2.42
C PRO A 5 -26.75 8.75 1.13
N LYS A 6 -27.76 9.38 0.52
CA LYS A 6 -28.40 8.89 -0.69
C LYS A 6 -27.73 9.44 -1.95
N ALA A 7 -26.41 9.28 -2.04
CA ALA A 7 -25.69 9.47 -3.29
C ALA A 7 -26.19 8.45 -4.34
N PRO A 8 -26.23 8.81 -5.63
CA PRO A 8 -26.57 7.86 -6.69
C PRO A 8 -25.49 6.78 -6.80
N ILE A 9 -25.85 5.65 -7.40
CA ILE A 9 -24.87 4.68 -7.90
C ILE A 9 -24.49 5.14 -9.31
N SER A 10 -23.21 5.46 -9.52
CA SER A 10 -22.66 5.96 -10.79
C SER A 10 -22.42 4.80 -11.76
N LYS A 11 -22.44 5.04 -13.09
CA LYS A 11 -22.21 3.95 -14.07
C LYS A 11 -20.74 3.61 -14.28
N VAL A 12 -19.87 4.59 -14.06
CA VAL A 12 -18.41 4.51 -14.06
C VAL A 12 -17.88 5.47 -12.99
N ALA A 13 -16.63 5.28 -12.54
CA ALA A 13 -15.97 6.29 -11.71
C ALA A 13 -16.00 7.65 -12.42
N GLY A 14 -16.32 8.72 -11.70
CA GLY A 14 -16.47 10.06 -12.30
C GLY A 14 -17.70 10.25 -13.22
N ASP A 15 -18.71 9.36 -13.19
CA ASP A 15 -20.04 9.66 -13.77
C ASP A 15 -20.80 10.62 -12.85
N CYS A 16 -20.56 11.92 -13.07
CA CYS A 16 -20.97 13.02 -12.20
C CYS A 16 -22.17 13.78 -12.75
N GLY A 17 -23.14 14.12 -11.88
CA GLY A 17 -24.14 15.14 -12.19
C GLY A 17 -23.51 16.53 -12.31
N ALA A 18 -24.24 17.48 -12.91
CA ALA A 18 -23.76 18.87 -13.13
C ALA A 18 -23.43 19.68 -11.85
N THR A 19 -23.64 19.10 -10.67
CA THR A 19 -23.19 19.61 -9.36
C THR A 19 -22.80 18.43 -8.48
N ASP A 20 -21.64 18.50 -7.84
CA ASP A 20 -21.26 17.53 -6.81
C ASP A 20 -21.95 17.90 -5.48
N ASN A 21 -22.92 17.09 -5.10
CA ASN A 21 -23.69 17.25 -3.87
C ASN A 21 -23.27 16.24 -2.78
N PHE A 22 -22.29 15.38 -3.06
CA PHE A 22 -21.89 14.25 -2.22
C PHE A 22 -20.37 14.14 -2.01
N CYS A 23 -19.59 15.15 -2.43
CA CYS A 23 -18.14 15.19 -2.29
C CYS A 23 -17.47 13.98 -2.96
N ASN A 24 -17.87 13.68 -4.19
CA ASN A 24 -17.28 12.59 -4.95
C ASN A 24 -15.86 12.98 -5.40
N TRP A 25 -14.86 12.24 -4.94
CA TRP A 25 -13.45 12.54 -5.20
C TRP A 25 -13.10 12.42 -6.69
N SER A 26 -13.58 11.40 -7.40
CA SER A 26 -13.39 11.27 -8.85
C SER A 26 -14.15 12.33 -9.67
N CYS A 27 -15.05 13.12 -9.05
CA CYS A 27 -15.70 14.26 -9.68
C CYS A 27 -14.97 15.59 -9.46
N THR A 28 -14.47 15.85 -8.26
CA THR A 28 -14.05 17.19 -7.80
C THR A 28 -12.81 17.20 -6.91
N THR A 29 -12.15 16.05 -6.75
CA THR A 29 -11.13 15.74 -5.72
C THR A 29 -11.56 16.13 -4.29
N CYS A 30 -12.86 16.23 -4.03
CA CYS A 30 -13.40 16.62 -2.74
C CYS A 30 -13.10 15.57 -1.65
N VAL A 31 -12.60 16.06 -0.51
CA VAL A 31 -12.18 15.26 0.65
C VAL A 31 -12.86 15.70 1.95
N ARG A 32 -12.97 14.77 2.90
CA ARG A 32 -13.61 14.93 4.21
C ARG A 32 -12.60 14.76 5.36
N THR A 33 -11.50 15.51 5.30
CA THR A 33 -10.34 15.42 6.21
C THR A 33 -10.67 15.62 7.69
N ASN A 34 -11.70 16.40 8.01
CA ASN A 34 -12.19 16.57 9.39
C ASN A 34 -12.95 15.36 9.94
N THR A 35 -13.06 14.24 9.20
CA THR A 35 -13.90 13.08 9.59
C THR A 35 -13.33 11.70 9.24
N THR A 36 -12.96 11.45 7.99
CA THR A 36 -12.64 10.09 7.49
C THR A 36 -11.38 10.00 6.63
N ASP A 37 -11.04 11.09 5.95
CA ASP A 37 -10.08 11.06 4.83
C ASP A 37 -8.69 11.51 5.29
N ILE A 38 -7.70 10.66 5.07
CA ILE A 38 -6.28 10.92 5.34
C ILE A 38 -5.61 11.17 3.98
N ILE A 39 -5.19 12.42 3.74
CA ILE A 39 -4.56 12.85 2.48
C ILE A 39 -3.05 13.13 2.60
N GLN A 40 -2.58 13.42 3.81
CA GLN A 40 -1.24 13.94 4.10
C GLN A 40 -0.77 13.51 5.49
N CYS A 41 0.53 13.59 5.74
CA CYS A 41 1.13 13.44 7.06
C CYS A 41 1.04 14.76 7.85
N PRO A 42 0.55 14.76 9.11
CA PRO A 42 0.60 15.96 9.97
C PRO A 42 2.01 16.49 10.27
N GLY A 43 3.04 15.66 10.21
CA GLY A 43 4.43 16.08 10.37
C GLY A 43 5.04 16.51 9.03
N LYS A 44 5.54 17.75 8.93
CA LYS A 44 6.16 18.30 7.69
C LYS A 44 7.28 17.42 7.11
N THR A 45 8.08 16.77 7.96
CA THR A 45 9.21 15.92 7.54
C THR A 45 8.84 14.44 7.46
N ASP A 46 7.57 14.10 7.29
CA ASP A 46 7.08 12.72 7.23
C ASP A 46 6.63 12.35 5.82
N TRP A 47 6.89 11.12 5.40
CA TRP A 47 6.42 10.61 4.11
C TRP A 47 5.72 9.26 4.26
N GLY A 48 4.42 9.23 3.98
CA GLY A 48 3.59 8.04 3.91
C GLY A 48 3.65 7.41 2.54
N LEU A 49 4.79 6.80 2.20
CA LEU A 49 4.98 6.11 0.92
C LEU A 49 4.09 4.86 0.91
N SER A 50 3.45 4.53 -0.21
CA SER A 50 2.49 3.43 -0.24
C SER A 50 2.25 2.82 -1.60
N PHE A 51 2.36 1.49 -1.64
CA PHE A 51 2.13 0.67 -2.82
C PHE A 51 0.70 0.08 -2.77
N ASP A 52 -0.05 0.35 -3.82
CA ASP A 52 -1.36 -0.24 -4.08
C ASP A 52 -1.24 -1.49 -4.96
N ASP A 53 -2.36 -2.22 -5.05
CA ASP A 53 -2.56 -3.38 -5.92
C ASP A 53 -1.85 -4.68 -5.54
N GLY A 54 -0.91 -4.69 -4.59
CA GLY A 54 -0.26 -5.91 -4.11
C GLY A 54 -1.18 -6.98 -3.47
N PRO A 55 -0.65 -8.17 -3.17
CA PRO A 55 0.70 -8.63 -3.52
C PRO A 55 0.74 -9.28 -4.91
N THR A 56 1.87 -9.13 -5.60
CA THR A 56 2.15 -9.69 -6.93
C THR A 56 3.46 -10.49 -6.94
N GLU A 57 3.94 -10.90 -8.13
CA GLU A 57 5.30 -11.45 -8.30
C GLU A 57 6.41 -10.37 -8.22
N PHE A 58 6.06 -9.08 -8.21
CA PHE A 58 7.00 -7.94 -8.14
C PHE A 58 7.18 -7.37 -6.72
N THR A 59 6.27 -7.67 -5.79
CA THR A 59 6.39 -7.26 -4.38
C THR A 59 7.61 -7.87 -3.66
N PRO A 60 8.00 -9.16 -3.85
CA PRO A 60 9.12 -9.73 -3.10
C PRO A 60 10.48 -9.03 -3.36
N PRO A 61 10.89 -8.72 -4.61
CA PRO A 61 12.11 -7.94 -4.87
C PRO A 61 12.08 -6.53 -4.26
N LEU A 62 10.91 -5.87 -4.26
CA LEU A 62 10.70 -4.58 -3.61
C LEU A 62 10.84 -4.70 -2.08
N LEU A 63 10.26 -5.75 -1.48
CA LEU A 63 10.33 -6.05 -0.06
C LEU A 63 11.76 -6.40 0.39
N ASP A 64 12.53 -7.15 -0.40
CA ASP A 64 13.95 -7.42 -0.13
C ASP A 64 14.77 -6.12 -0.08
N TYR A 65 14.52 -5.18 -1.00
CA TYR A 65 15.13 -3.85 -0.95
C TYR A 65 14.72 -3.08 0.31
N LEU A 66 13.42 -3.01 0.62
CA LEU A 66 12.89 -2.24 1.76
C LEU A 66 13.45 -2.76 3.09
N ASN A 67 13.56 -4.09 3.23
CA ASN A 67 14.25 -4.76 4.33
C ASN A 67 15.73 -4.35 4.42
N SER A 68 16.44 -4.31 3.29
CA SER A 68 17.87 -3.91 3.26
C SER A 68 18.12 -2.47 3.75
N GLN A 69 17.12 -1.59 3.58
CA GLN A 69 17.16 -0.20 4.04
C GLN A 69 16.48 0.01 5.42
N ASN A 70 15.90 -1.04 6.01
CA ASN A 70 15.04 -0.97 7.21
C ASN A 70 13.90 0.07 7.07
N VAL A 71 13.35 0.19 5.86
CA VAL A 71 12.24 1.12 5.54
C VAL A 71 10.90 0.41 5.66
N LYS A 72 9.95 1.05 6.35
CA LYS A 72 8.60 0.54 6.58
C LYS A 72 7.59 1.50 6.01
N LEU A 73 6.63 0.97 5.27
CA LEU A 73 5.64 1.71 4.50
C LEU A 73 4.28 1.00 4.54
N THR A 74 3.32 1.44 3.71
CA THR A 74 1.98 0.84 3.63
C THR A 74 1.78 0.09 2.32
N PHE A 75 1.27 -1.14 2.38
CA PHE A 75 0.72 -1.86 1.23
C PHE A 75 -0.82 -1.85 1.33
N PHE A 76 -1.52 -1.42 0.28
CA PHE A 76 -2.97 -1.52 0.18
C PHE A 76 -3.32 -2.69 -0.75
N VAL A 77 -3.74 -3.81 -0.15
CA VAL A 77 -3.77 -5.10 -0.86
C VAL A 77 -5.16 -5.48 -1.36
N ILE A 78 -5.21 -6.07 -2.55
CA ILE A 78 -6.44 -6.59 -3.16
C ILE A 78 -6.74 -7.99 -2.60
N GLY A 79 -7.96 -8.20 -2.09
CA GLY A 79 -8.35 -9.43 -1.40
C GLY A 79 -8.24 -10.71 -2.23
N SER A 80 -8.50 -10.65 -3.55
CA SER A 80 -8.27 -11.79 -4.44
C SER A 80 -6.78 -12.14 -4.56
N ARG A 81 -5.90 -11.14 -4.74
CA ARG A 81 -4.43 -11.33 -4.79
C ARG A 81 -3.84 -11.82 -3.46
N VAL A 82 -4.46 -11.49 -2.32
CA VAL A 82 -4.10 -12.07 -1.01
C VAL A 82 -4.34 -13.60 -0.95
N ILE A 83 -5.33 -14.12 -1.69
CA ILE A 83 -5.56 -15.58 -1.79
C ILE A 83 -4.58 -16.24 -2.77
N GLU A 84 -4.14 -15.52 -3.79
CA GLU A 84 -3.14 -15.99 -4.78
C GLU A 84 -1.72 -15.98 -4.20
N ASN A 85 -1.35 -14.94 -3.47
CA ASN A 85 0.00 -14.67 -2.94
C ASN A 85 0.05 -14.55 -1.39
N PRO A 86 -0.51 -15.50 -0.62
CA PRO A 86 -0.69 -15.36 0.84
C PRO A 86 0.63 -15.37 1.62
N ASP A 87 1.71 -15.92 1.07
CA ASP A 87 3.03 -15.90 1.71
C ASP A 87 3.77 -14.57 1.50
N THR A 88 3.51 -13.85 0.40
CA THR A 88 4.03 -12.49 0.19
C THR A 88 3.46 -11.53 1.23
N LEU A 89 2.13 -11.56 1.44
CA LEU A 89 1.46 -10.76 2.49
C LEU A 89 2.02 -11.05 3.90
N LYS A 90 2.33 -12.31 4.21
CA LYS A 90 2.96 -12.68 5.50
C LYS A 90 4.34 -12.05 5.65
N ASN A 91 5.13 -12.01 4.57
CA ASN A 91 6.46 -11.42 4.58
C ASN A 91 6.40 -9.89 4.74
N GLU A 92 5.49 -9.21 4.03
CA GLU A 92 5.23 -7.76 4.20
C GLU A 92 4.88 -7.42 5.67
N PHE A 93 3.94 -8.16 6.24
CA PHE A 93 3.50 -7.95 7.63
C PHE A 93 4.60 -8.31 8.64
N ALA A 94 5.35 -9.39 8.42
CA ALA A 94 6.44 -9.83 9.30
C ALA A 94 7.65 -8.88 9.29
N ALA A 95 7.94 -8.24 8.17
CA ALA A 95 8.91 -7.14 8.08
C ALA A 95 8.43 -5.86 8.81
N GLY A 96 7.13 -5.77 9.12
CA GLY A 96 6.53 -4.68 9.88
C GLY A 96 6.01 -3.54 9.01
N HIS A 97 5.65 -3.82 7.76
CA HIS A 97 4.87 -2.90 6.94
C HIS A 97 3.42 -2.85 7.45
N GLN A 98 2.72 -1.76 7.15
CA GLN A 98 1.28 -1.68 7.39
C GLN A 98 0.54 -2.32 6.21
N ILE A 99 -0.43 -3.18 6.52
CA ILE A 99 -1.38 -3.72 5.54
C ILE A 99 -2.68 -2.92 5.65
N GLY A 100 -3.16 -2.40 4.53
CA GLY A 100 -4.48 -1.81 4.34
C GLY A 100 -5.32 -2.59 3.32
N VAL A 101 -6.63 -2.34 3.30
CA VAL A 101 -7.56 -2.96 2.33
C VAL A 101 -7.63 -2.15 1.04
N HIS A 102 -7.59 -2.82 -0.12
CA HIS A 102 -7.81 -2.21 -1.44
C HIS A 102 -8.93 -2.90 -2.23
N THR A 103 -10.03 -3.24 -1.54
CA THR A 103 -11.17 -4.01 -2.07
C THR A 103 -10.80 -5.45 -2.50
N TRP A 104 -11.77 -6.22 -2.99
CA TRP A 104 -11.61 -7.61 -3.36
C TRP A 104 -11.30 -7.78 -4.86
N SER A 105 -11.93 -6.95 -5.69
CA SER A 105 -11.89 -7.02 -7.16
C SER A 105 -11.33 -5.76 -7.85
N HIS A 106 -10.85 -4.77 -7.09
CA HIS A 106 -10.43 -3.44 -7.59
C HIS A 106 -11.57 -2.72 -8.34
N THR A 107 -12.75 -2.67 -7.70
CA THR A 107 -13.92 -1.98 -8.27
C THR A 107 -14.10 -0.57 -7.71
N ALA A 108 -14.53 0.35 -8.57
CA ALA A 108 -14.85 1.73 -8.24
C ALA A 108 -16.09 1.81 -7.33
N LEU A 109 -15.91 2.16 -6.05
CA LEU A 109 -16.92 1.95 -5.01
C LEU A 109 -18.20 2.79 -5.20
N THR A 110 -18.17 3.93 -5.89
CA THR A 110 -19.37 4.73 -6.19
C THR A 110 -20.24 4.08 -7.26
N THR A 111 -19.69 3.14 -8.04
CA THR A 111 -20.43 2.30 -9.00
C THR A 111 -21.13 1.09 -8.38
N GLN A 112 -20.85 0.80 -7.11
CA GLN A 112 -21.35 -0.37 -6.39
C GLN A 112 -22.56 -0.02 -5.51
N SER A 113 -23.46 -0.98 -5.30
CA SER A 113 -24.49 -0.89 -4.25
C SER A 113 -23.87 -0.94 -2.84
N ASN A 114 -24.66 -0.63 -1.82
CA ASN A 114 -24.15 -0.61 -0.44
C ASN A 114 -23.71 -2.01 0.01
N GLU A 115 -24.43 -3.03 -0.43
CA GLU A 115 -24.20 -4.44 -0.17
C GLU A 115 -22.93 -4.94 -0.89
N GLU A 116 -22.69 -4.49 -2.12
CA GLU A 116 -21.46 -4.79 -2.88
C GLU A 116 -20.23 -4.12 -2.25
N ILE A 117 -20.33 -2.85 -1.82
CA ILE A 117 -19.24 -2.17 -1.06
C ILE A 117 -18.89 -2.96 0.21
N ILE A 118 -19.90 -3.42 0.96
CA ILE A 118 -19.68 -4.23 2.17
C ILE A 118 -19.00 -5.56 1.83
N ALA A 119 -19.39 -6.22 0.73
CA ALA A 119 -18.78 -7.47 0.29
C ALA A 119 -17.31 -7.30 -0.12
N GLU A 120 -17.01 -6.31 -0.96
CA GLU A 120 -15.65 -5.98 -1.43
C GLU A 120 -14.67 -5.73 -0.28
N ILE A 121 -15.12 -5.07 0.78
CA ILE A 121 -14.33 -4.82 1.98
C ILE A 121 -14.23 -6.07 2.87
N LYS A 122 -15.35 -6.78 3.12
CA LYS A 122 -15.36 -7.88 4.10
C LYS A 122 -14.81 -9.21 3.60
N TRP A 123 -14.82 -9.48 2.29
CA TRP A 123 -14.04 -10.61 1.75
C TRP A 123 -12.54 -10.38 1.87
N THR A 124 -12.09 -9.15 1.63
CA THR A 124 -10.68 -8.74 1.74
C THR A 124 -10.20 -8.74 3.20
N GLU A 125 -11.02 -8.22 4.12
CA GLU A 125 -10.81 -8.33 5.57
C GLU A 125 -10.60 -9.79 6.00
N LEU A 126 -11.46 -10.70 5.52
CA LEU A 126 -11.38 -12.12 5.85
C LEU A 126 -10.12 -12.78 5.27
N ALA A 127 -9.73 -12.45 4.03
CA ALA A 127 -8.52 -12.97 3.39
C ALA A 127 -7.26 -12.55 4.16
N ILE A 128 -7.12 -11.24 4.44
CA ILE A 128 -6.01 -10.69 5.23
C ILE A 128 -5.97 -11.32 6.63
N LYS A 129 -7.11 -11.37 7.34
CA LYS A 129 -7.20 -11.98 8.67
C LYS A 129 -6.83 -13.47 8.66
N THR A 130 -7.16 -14.20 7.59
CA THR A 130 -6.81 -15.62 7.43
C THR A 130 -5.31 -15.82 7.16
N ALA A 131 -4.68 -14.90 6.42
CA ALA A 131 -3.26 -14.98 6.07
C ALA A 131 -2.32 -14.52 7.20
N ILE A 132 -2.65 -13.41 7.88
CA ILE A 132 -1.76 -12.76 8.87
C ILE A 132 -2.37 -12.58 10.28
N GLY A 133 -3.59 -13.06 10.52
CA GLY A 133 -4.21 -13.10 11.85
C GLY A 133 -4.84 -11.78 12.35
N VAL A 134 -4.76 -10.69 11.56
CA VAL A 134 -5.21 -9.34 11.97
C VAL A 134 -6.17 -8.71 10.95
N THR A 135 -7.04 -7.82 11.42
CA THR A 135 -7.98 -7.05 10.61
C THR A 135 -7.56 -5.58 10.52
N PRO A 136 -7.23 -5.05 9.32
CA PRO A 136 -6.90 -3.64 9.13
C PRO A 136 -8.06 -2.67 9.45
N LYS A 137 -7.73 -1.50 10.01
CA LYS A 137 -8.62 -0.32 10.13
C LYS A 137 -8.40 0.71 9.01
N TYR A 138 -7.49 0.44 8.07
CA TYR A 138 -7.11 1.36 7.01
C TYR A 138 -7.46 0.76 5.66
N MET A 139 -8.00 1.58 4.76
CA MET A 139 -8.26 1.21 3.37
C MET A 139 -7.97 2.38 2.44
N ARG A 140 -7.73 2.09 1.15
CA ARG A 140 -7.67 3.07 0.07
C ARG A 140 -8.71 2.68 -1.00
N PRO A 141 -9.54 3.60 -1.51
CA PRO A 141 -10.48 3.29 -2.59
C PRO A 141 -9.73 3.13 -3.94
N PRO A 142 -10.00 2.07 -4.72
CA PRO A 142 -9.59 1.98 -6.12
C PRO A 142 -9.95 3.25 -6.89
N TYR A 143 -9.02 3.74 -7.71
CA TYR A 143 -9.15 5.01 -8.47
C TYR A 143 -9.43 6.26 -7.61
N GLY A 144 -9.27 6.17 -6.28
CA GLY A 144 -9.71 7.19 -5.32
C GLY A 144 -11.24 7.36 -5.26
N ASP A 145 -12.02 6.47 -5.88
CA ASP A 145 -13.45 6.64 -6.12
C ASP A 145 -14.28 6.51 -4.83
N VAL A 146 -14.59 7.66 -4.22
CA VAL A 146 -15.30 7.76 -2.95
C VAL A 146 -16.20 8.99 -2.89
N ASP A 147 -17.43 8.80 -2.40
CA ASP A 147 -18.40 9.86 -2.10
C ASP A 147 -18.86 9.75 -0.62
N ASP A 148 -19.71 10.68 -0.16
CA ASP A 148 -20.26 10.67 1.21
C ASP A 148 -21.07 9.39 1.56
N ARG A 149 -21.60 8.65 0.56
CA ARG A 149 -22.28 7.36 0.76
C ARG A 149 -21.24 6.28 1.07
N VAL A 150 -20.22 6.15 0.23
CA VAL A 150 -19.10 5.22 0.42
C VAL A 150 -18.37 5.53 1.74
N ARG A 151 -18.06 6.80 2.03
CA ARG A 151 -17.47 7.22 3.33
C ARG A 151 -18.31 6.78 4.52
N SER A 152 -19.62 6.98 4.45
CA SER A 152 -20.55 6.60 5.53
C SER A 152 -20.62 5.09 5.76
N ILE A 153 -20.45 4.28 4.72
CA ILE A 153 -20.37 2.81 4.83
C ILE A 153 -19.03 2.41 5.45
N LEU A 154 -17.92 2.86 4.88
CA LEU A 154 -16.56 2.53 5.35
C LEU A 154 -16.34 2.95 6.81
N SER A 155 -16.77 4.15 7.19
CA SER A 155 -16.71 4.63 8.58
C SER A 155 -17.55 3.77 9.54
N GLN A 156 -18.73 3.29 9.13
CA GLN A 156 -19.55 2.38 9.95
C GLN A 156 -18.98 0.95 10.00
N LEU A 157 -18.17 0.54 9.03
CA LEU A 157 -17.37 -0.69 9.08
C LEU A 157 -16.08 -0.53 9.92
N GLY A 158 -15.76 0.67 10.39
CA GLY A 158 -14.59 0.98 11.24
C GLY A 158 -13.34 1.44 10.49
N TYR A 159 -13.44 1.73 9.18
CA TYR A 159 -12.29 2.11 8.36
C TYR A 159 -12.00 3.61 8.34
N LYS A 160 -10.71 3.92 8.37
CA LYS A 160 -10.10 5.17 7.91
C LYS A 160 -9.78 5.06 6.42
N ILE A 161 -9.99 6.15 5.68
CA ILE A 161 -9.87 6.18 4.23
C ILE A 161 -8.59 6.94 3.89
N VAL A 162 -7.67 6.30 3.20
CA VAL A 162 -6.41 6.91 2.76
C VAL A 162 -6.52 7.27 1.29
N ILE A 163 -6.22 8.54 1.01
CA ILE A 163 -6.03 9.12 -0.31
C ILE A 163 -4.55 9.57 -0.39
N TRP A 164 -4.14 10.23 -1.45
CA TRP A 164 -2.78 10.73 -1.66
C TRP A 164 -2.82 12.22 -2.02
N ASP A 165 -1.73 12.94 -1.74
CA ASP A 165 -1.48 14.29 -2.27
C ASP A 165 -0.40 14.30 -3.36
N LYS A 166 0.38 13.22 -3.50
CA LYS A 166 1.40 13.02 -4.53
C LYS A 166 1.07 11.77 -5.36
N ASP A 167 0.82 11.94 -6.66
CA ASP A 167 0.47 10.86 -7.58
C ASP A 167 1.59 10.61 -8.58
N THR A 168 2.19 9.43 -8.55
CA THR A 168 3.31 9.09 -9.44
C THR A 168 2.86 8.76 -10.87
N ASN A 169 1.58 8.40 -11.05
CA ASN A 169 1.03 7.81 -12.27
C ASN A 169 1.80 6.56 -12.76
N ASP A 170 2.55 5.89 -11.89
CA ASP A 170 3.46 4.78 -12.21
C ASP A 170 2.76 3.55 -12.83
N TRP A 171 1.47 3.35 -12.51
CA TRP A 171 0.56 2.40 -13.15
C TRP A 171 0.53 2.53 -14.68
N MET A 172 0.71 3.74 -15.22
CA MET A 172 0.76 3.97 -16.67
C MET A 172 1.92 3.21 -17.35
N SER A 173 2.96 2.78 -16.60
CA SER A 173 4.04 1.95 -17.15
C SER A 173 3.58 0.57 -17.66
N GLY A 174 2.41 0.08 -17.24
CA GLY A 174 1.77 -1.12 -17.78
C GLY A 174 0.79 -0.86 -18.93
N GLU A 175 0.29 0.38 -19.08
CA GLU A 175 -0.82 0.71 -20.01
C GLU A 175 -0.40 1.61 -21.18
N ASP A 176 0.38 2.68 -20.95
CA ASP A 176 0.85 3.60 -21.98
C ASP A 176 2.35 3.45 -22.26
N LYS A 177 2.66 3.10 -23.52
CA LYS A 177 4.02 2.94 -24.04
C LYS A 177 4.79 4.27 -24.17
N ASN A 178 4.11 5.40 -24.00
CA ASN A 178 4.72 6.73 -23.99
C ASN A 178 5.06 7.21 -22.56
N PHE A 179 4.60 6.51 -21.51
CA PHE A 179 4.97 6.81 -20.13
C PHE A 179 6.45 6.54 -19.90
N GLN A 180 7.18 7.53 -19.41
CA GLN A 180 8.59 7.38 -19.08
C GLN A 180 8.70 7.12 -17.57
N VAL A 181 9.10 5.92 -17.19
CA VAL A 181 9.09 5.50 -15.77
C VAL A 181 9.99 6.38 -14.88
N SER A 182 11.05 6.98 -15.43
CA SER A 182 11.90 7.97 -14.76
C SER A 182 11.19 9.29 -14.41
N TRP A 183 9.96 9.53 -14.89
CA TRP A 183 9.10 10.59 -14.36
C TRP A 183 8.75 10.37 -12.89
N VAL A 184 8.78 9.13 -12.38
CA VAL A 184 8.56 8.84 -10.96
C VAL A 184 9.72 9.41 -10.12
N GLU A 185 10.97 9.07 -10.45
CA GLU A 185 12.16 9.67 -9.83
C GLU A 185 12.19 11.20 -9.97
N GLY A 186 11.82 11.73 -11.15
CA GLY A 186 11.76 13.16 -11.41
C GLY A 186 10.72 13.90 -10.57
N ASN A 187 9.50 13.35 -10.46
CA ASN A 187 8.44 13.87 -9.62
C ASN A 187 8.88 13.94 -8.16
N PHE A 188 9.40 12.84 -7.61
CA PHE A 188 9.94 12.81 -6.25
C PHE A 188 11.08 13.82 -6.06
N THR A 189 11.96 13.99 -7.05
CA THR A 189 13.07 14.96 -7.01
C THR A 189 12.59 16.41 -6.91
N GLU A 190 11.41 16.75 -7.47
CA GLU A 190 10.82 18.07 -7.28
C GLU A 190 9.97 18.17 -6.01
N TRP A 191 9.15 17.15 -5.69
CA TRP A 191 8.26 17.17 -4.53
C TRP A 191 9.00 17.35 -3.20
N VAL A 192 10.18 16.73 -3.03
CA VAL A 192 10.99 16.88 -1.80
C VAL A 192 11.58 18.29 -1.61
N LYS A 193 11.38 19.21 -2.55
CA LYS A 193 11.78 20.63 -2.46
C LYS A 193 10.62 21.55 -2.07
N GLU A 194 9.39 21.05 -1.97
CA GLU A 194 8.22 21.85 -1.65
C GLU A 194 8.22 22.29 -0.18
N ASP A 195 7.82 23.54 0.09
CA ASP A 195 7.84 24.12 1.45
C ASP A 195 6.51 23.93 2.20
N ASP A 196 5.83 22.81 1.97
CA ASP A 196 4.47 22.56 2.48
C ASP A 196 4.39 22.54 4.03
N PRO A 197 3.23 22.88 4.63
CA PRO A 197 3.07 22.91 6.10
C PRO A 197 2.93 21.49 6.71
N THR A 198 2.72 20.49 5.87
CA THR A 198 2.42 19.08 6.14
C THR A 198 3.39 18.21 5.34
N GLY A 199 3.50 16.93 5.70
CA GLY A 199 4.23 15.93 4.93
C GLY A 199 3.29 15.16 4.00
N HIS A 200 3.85 14.33 3.13
CA HIS A 200 3.14 13.80 1.97
C HIS A 200 2.68 12.35 2.15
N ILE A 201 1.61 11.96 1.46
CA ILE A 201 1.23 10.57 1.23
C ILE A 201 1.21 10.36 -0.28
N SER A 202 2.08 9.47 -0.76
CA SER A 202 2.26 9.23 -2.19
C SER A 202 1.62 7.91 -2.63
N LEU A 203 1.17 7.87 -3.89
CA LEU A 203 0.63 6.68 -4.53
C LEU A 203 1.65 6.08 -5.49
N GLU A 204 2.05 4.85 -5.19
CA GLU A 204 2.81 3.93 -6.03
C GLU A 204 2.01 2.63 -6.22
N HIS A 205 2.39 1.75 -7.15
CA HIS A 205 1.78 0.43 -7.31
C HIS A 205 2.85 -0.66 -7.42
N ASP A 206 2.65 -1.81 -6.75
CA ASP A 206 3.46 -3.02 -6.95
C ASP A 206 2.84 -3.98 -7.99
N LEU A 207 1.88 -3.47 -8.77
CA LEU A 207 1.19 -4.13 -9.88
C LEU A 207 2.12 -4.51 -11.05
N TYR A 208 3.00 -3.60 -11.47
CA TYR A 208 3.81 -3.76 -12.68
C TYR A 208 5.30 -3.69 -12.36
N LYS A 209 6.08 -4.56 -12.99
CA LYS A 209 7.53 -4.61 -12.79
C LYS A 209 8.23 -3.24 -12.86
N PRO A 210 8.02 -2.38 -13.89
CA PRO A 210 8.76 -1.12 -14.00
C PRO A 210 8.43 -0.14 -12.86
N SER A 211 7.19 -0.17 -12.35
CA SER A 211 6.71 0.70 -11.28
C SER A 211 7.20 0.22 -9.91
N ALA A 212 7.12 -1.08 -9.63
CA ALA A 212 7.73 -1.70 -8.45
C ALA A 212 9.26 -1.48 -8.39
N GLU A 213 9.95 -1.48 -9.54
CA GLU A 213 11.39 -1.15 -9.64
C GLU A 213 11.71 0.35 -9.39
N GLN A 214 10.72 1.24 -9.24
CA GLN A 214 10.95 2.64 -8.82
C GLN A 214 11.15 2.80 -7.31
N GLY A 215 10.54 1.94 -6.48
CA GLY A 215 10.69 2.02 -5.02
C GLY A 215 12.16 2.10 -4.54
N PRO A 216 13.06 1.24 -5.07
CA PRO A 216 14.49 1.30 -4.81
C PRO A 216 15.22 2.61 -5.18
N LEU A 217 14.63 3.41 -6.08
CA LEU A 217 15.20 4.67 -6.58
C LEU A 217 14.60 5.88 -5.83
N VAL A 218 13.32 5.81 -5.49
CA VAL A 218 12.57 6.83 -4.75
C VAL A 218 13.01 6.95 -3.29
N VAL A 219 13.19 5.83 -2.58
CA VAL A 219 13.54 5.80 -1.16
C VAL A 219 14.75 6.71 -0.80
N PRO A 220 15.90 6.65 -1.49
CA PRO A 220 17.05 7.51 -1.18
C PRO A 220 16.84 8.98 -1.54
N ILE A 221 15.93 9.33 -2.48
CA ILE A 221 15.59 10.72 -2.79
C ILE A 221 14.85 11.34 -1.59
N VAL A 222 13.81 10.65 -1.10
CA VAL A 222 12.98 11.07 0.05
C VAL A 222 13.83 11.17 1.32
N GLN A 223 14.61 10.14 1.63
CA GLN A 223 15.49 10.14 2.80
C GLN A 223 16.63 11.16 2.69
N GLY A 224 17.22 11.34 1.51
CA GLY A 224 18.30 12.28 1.26
C GLY A 224 17.88 13.74 1.42
N ALA A 225 16.61 14.06 1.18
CA ALA A 225 16.02 15.37 1.47
C ALA A 225 15.64 15.57 2.96
N GLY A 226 15.80 14.54 3.80
CA GLY A 226 15.54 14.61 5.25
C GLY A 226 14.12 14.20 5.67
N PHE A 227 13.31 13.64 4.77
CA PHE A 227 12.01 13.09 5.14
C PHE A 227 12.13 11.70 5.78
N THR A 228 11.29 11.44 6.77
CA THR A 228 11.16 10.13 7.43
C THR A 228 10.04 9.34 6.78
N ILE A 229 10.40 8.38 5.91
CA ILE A 229 9.45 7.38 5.38
C ILE A 229 8.92 6.54 6.54
N LYS A 230 7.60 6.41 6.64
CA LYS A 230 6.93 5.55 7.64
C LYS A 230 5.54 5.11 7.15
N PRO A 231 4.94 4.06 7.73
CA PRO A 231 3.57 3.66 7.38
C PRO A 231 2.54 4.75 7.72
N VAL A 232 1.42 4.80 6.96
CA VAL A 232 0.43 5.90 7.03
C VAL A 232 -0.25 5.99 8.40
N ALA A 233 -0.42 4.87 9.10
CA ALA A 233 -0.90 4.89 10.48
C ALA A 233 0.09 5.61 11.42
N GLN A 234 1.38 5.34 11.27
CA GLN A 234 2.42 5.97 12.08
C GLN A 234 2.57 7.46 11.77
N CYS A 235 2.38 7.89 10.50
CA CYS A 235 2.44 9.32 10.17
C CYS A 235 1.28 10.14 10.74
N VAL A 236 0.07 9.58 10.82
CA VAL A 236 -1.07 10.22 11.51
C VAL A 236 -1.10 9.97 13.02
N GLY A 237 -0.07 9.33 13.59
CA GLY A 237 0.05 9.06 15.03
C GLY A 237 -0.85 7.94 15.58
N ASP A 238 -1.41 7.08 14.72
CA ASP A 238 -2.15 5.89 15.15
C ASP A 238 -1.19 4.73 15.42
N THR A 239 -1.14 4.31 16.69
CA THR A 239 -0.33 3.17 17.16
C THR A 239 -1.06 1.83 17.08
N GLN A 240 -2.33 1.79 16.68
CA GLN A 240 -3.13 0.58 16.56
C GLN A 240 -3.87 0.47 15.21
N PRO A 241 -3.15 0.33 14.07
CA PRO A 241 -3.76 0.20 12.73
C PRO A 241 -4.68 -1.02 12.50
N TYR A 242 -4.69 -1.98 13.43
CA TYR A 242 -5.50 -3.20 13.36
C TYR A 242 -6.54 -3.26 14.49
N LEU A 243 -7.62 -4.03 14.34
CA LEU A 243 -8.60 -4.26 15.42
C LEU A 243 -7.95 -5.01 16.61
N GLU A 244 -7.16 -6.02 16.30
CA GLU A 244 -6.35 -6.76 17.26
C GLU A 244 -5.25 -5.88 17.89
N SER A 245 -4.80 -6.25 19.09
CA SER A 245 -3.59 -5.69 19.67
C SER A 245 -2.36 -6.37 19.06
N THR A 246 -1.80 -5.80 18.00
CA THR A 246 -0.50 -6.24 17.49
C THR A 246 0.61 -5.86 18.47
N ASN A 247 1.45 -6.81 18.85
CA ASN A 247 2.73 -6.54 19.54
C ASN A 247 3.78 -5.98 18.56
N THR A 248 3.39 -5.03 17.71
CA THR A 248 4.27 -4.16 16.91
C THR A 248 4.93 -3.09 17.79
N GLY A 249 5.33 -3.49 18.99
CA GLY A 249 6.09 -2.67 19.92
C GLY A 249 7.55 -2.59 19.47
N THR A 250 8.15 -1.43 19.72
CA THR A 250 9.56 -1.13 19.50
C THR A 250 10.47 -2.29 19.93
N THR A 251 11.39 -2.71 19.05
CA THR A 251 12.49 -3.62 19.40
C THR A 251 13.53 -2.89 20.25
N ASP A 252 13.14 -2.54 21.48
CA ASP A 252 14.06 -2.09 22.51
C ASP A 252 14.97 -3.26 22.93
N THR A 253 16.28 -3.04 22.87
CA THR A 253 17.30 -4.10 23.05
C THR A 253 17.56 -4.33 24.54
N THR A 254 16.57 -4.89 25.24
CA THR A 254 16.70 -5.27 26.64
C THR A 254 17.23 -6.71 26.76
N THR A 255 18.49 -6.86 27.17
CA THR A 255 19.18 -8.14 27.32
C THR A 255 18.57 -9.03 28.41
N GLY A 256 17.56 -9.83 28.05
CA GLY A 256 16.89 -10.81 28.91
C GLY A 256 17.77 -12.01 29.27
N SER A 257 18.73 -11.83 30.18
CA SER A 257 19.59 -12.91 30.67
C SER A 257 18.81 -13.92 31.52
N THR A 258 18.47 -15.06 30.93
CA THR A 258 17.93 -16.23 31.64
C THR A 258 19.04 -17.23 31.94
N THR A 259 19.66 -17.08 33.11
CA THR A 259 20.59 -18.08 33.64
C THR A 259 19.83 -19.37 33.99
N ASN A 260 20.32 -20.51 33.50
CA ASN A 260 19.94 -21.80 34.04
C ASN A 260 21.13 -22.77 33.99
N SER A 261 21.58 -23.23 35.15
CA SER A 261 22.82 -24.02 35.28
C SER A 261 22.52 -25.47 35.63
N THR A 262 22.97 -26.39 34.78
CA THR A 262 23.05 -27.82 35.12
C THR A 262 24.39 -28.39 34.63
N THR A 263 25.21 -28.90 35.55
CA THR A 263 26.44 -29.67 35.27
C THR A 263 26.09 -30.98 34.56
N GLY A 264 26.69 -31.39 33.45
CA GLY A 264 28.10 -31.81 33.26
C GLY A 264 28.11 -33.24 32.67
N PRO A 265 29.25 -33.91 32.37
CA PRO A 265 30.66 -33.52 32.52
C PRO A 265 31.42 -33.42 31.18
N THR A 266 32.76 -33.37 31.23
CA THR A 266 33.71 -33.09 30.14
C THR A 266 34.34 -34.32 29.46
N THR A 267 34.68 -34.18 28.17
CA THR A 267 35.81 -34.87 27.49
C THR A 267 36.52 -33.88 26.54
N ASP A 268 37.70 -34.23 26.04
CA ASP A 268 38.83 -33.29 25.86
C ASP A 268 39.48 -33.32 24.45
N THR A 269 40.20 -32.25 24.09
CA THR A 269 41.27 -32.11 23.05
C THR A 269 40.80 -32.30 21.58
N THR A 270 41.24 -31.55 20.55
CA THR A 270 42.64 -31.23 20.18
C THR A 270 42.77 -30.07 19.19
N THR A 271 43.93 -29.39 19.22
CA THR A 271 44.39 -28.28 18.36
C THR A 271 44.64 -28.66 16.89
N GLY A 272 44.51 -27.70 15.96
CA GLY A 272 45.08 -27.76 14.60
C GLY A 272 45.20 -26.37 13.97
N SER A 273 46.37 -26.02 13.41
CA SER A 273 46.66 -24.69 12.84
C SER A 273 47.71 -24.72 11.74
N THR A 274 47.39 -24.13 10.57
CA THR A 274 48.23 -23.78 9.41
C THR A 274 47.40 -22.83 8.51
N THR A 275 47.80 -21.69 7.90
CA THR A 275 49.03 -21.23 7.18
C THR A 275 49.29 -22.03 5.88
N ASP A 276 49.65 -21.52 4.70
CA ASP A 276 49.78 -20.19 4.04
C ASP A 276 50.00 -20.48 2.51
N THR A 277 50.26 -19.63 1.49
CA THR A 277 50.56 -18.18 1.30
C THR A 277 50.18 -17.76 -0.15
N THR A 278 49.70 -16.51 -0.39
CA THR A 278 49.80 -15.75 -1.69
C THR A 278 49.16 -16.31 -3.00
N ALA A 279 49.02 -15.62 -4.15
CA ALA A 279 48.98 -14.19 -4.56
C ALA A 279 48.44 -14.06 -6.02
N GLY A 280 48.22 -12.82 -6.50
CA GLY A 280 47.99 -12.47 -7.92
C GLY A 280 46.54 -12.05 -8.20
N SER A 281 46.14 -10.80 -8.50
CA SER A 281 46.72 -9.69 -9.27
C SER A 281 46.58 -9.78 -10.80
N THR A 282 45.47 -9.22 -11.33
CA THR A 282 45.53 -8.25 -12.44
C THR A 282 44.47 -7.17 -12.25
N THR A 283 44.83 -5.93 -12.58
CA THR A 283 43.90 -4.82 -12.81
C THR A 283 43.22 -4.96 -14.16
N ASP A 284 42.04 -4.37 -14.33
CA ASP A 284 41.82 -3.53 -15.51
C ASP A 284 40.88 -2.38 -15.20
N THR A 285 41.18 -1.21 -15.79
CA THR A 285 40.42 0.03 -15.61
C THR A 285 39.81 0.45 -16.94
N ASN A 286 38.57 0.93 -16.95
CA ASN A 286 38.13 1.81 -18.04
C ASN A 286 37.09 2.82 -17.56
N SER A 287 37.47 4.10 -17.62
CA SER A 287 36.54 5.22 -17.41
C SER A 287 35.83 5.55 -18.73
N VAL A 288 34.55 5.90 -18.66
CA VAL A 288 33.85 6.60 -19.75
C VAL A 288 33.39 7.96 -19.23
N VAL A 289 33.42 8.96 -20.12
CA VAL A 289 33.34 10.39 -19.79
C VAL A 289 31.89 10.86 -19.67
N ALA A 290 31.62 11.79 -18.76
CA ALA A 290 30.35 12.48 -18.63
C ALA A 290 30.32 13.77 -19.48
N ASP A 291 29.18 14.05 -20.11
CA ASP A 291 28.82 15.35 -20.70
C ASP A 291 27.27 15.45 -20.78
N GLY A 292 26.73 16.66 -20.96
CA GLY A 292 25.34 16.84 -21.38
C GLY A 292 24.32 17.26 -20.32
N THR A 293 24.62 18.27 -19.49
CA THR A 293 23.54 18.99 -18.77
C THR A 293 22.58 19.66 -19.75
N GLN A 294 21.29 19.39 -19.65
CA GLN A 294 20.23 20.18 -20.28
C GLN A 294 19.14 20.50 -19.26
N ASN A 295 18.63 21.73 -19.33
CA ASN A 295 17.79 22.34 -18.30
C ASN A 295 16.40 22.63 -18.89
N LEU A 296 15.35 22.01 -18.35
CA LEU A 296 13.97 22.17 -18.80
C LEU A 296 13.04 22.38 -17.60
N GLU A 297 12.21 23.42 -17.67
CA GLU A 297 11.26 23.77 -16.60
C GLU A 297 10.00 22.89 -16.66
N PRO A 298 9.39 22.53 -15.51
CA PRO A 298 8.17 21.74 -15.47
C PRO A 298 6.98 22.55 -16.00
N SER A 299 6.37 22.10 -17.10
CA SER A 299 5.12 22.67 -17.61
C SER A 299 3.92 22.00 -16.93
N SER A 300 3.19 22.75 -16.12
CA SER A 300 2.00 22.27 -15.40
C SER A 300 0.86 21.91 -16.37
N VAL A 301 0.56 20.62 -16.52
CA VAL A 301 -0.60 20.12 -17.27
C VAL A 301 -1.56 19.39 -16.31
N VAL A 302 -2.79 19.90 -16.20
CA VAL A 302 -3.87 19.25 -15.44
C VAL A 302 -4.35 18.06 -16.25
N ALA A 303 -4.06 16.85 -15.78
CA ALA A 303 -4.48 15.62 -16.44
C ALA A 303 -5.98 15.34 -16.19
N THR A 304 -6.79 15.36 -17.25
CA THR A 304 -8.14 14.79 -17.25
C THR A 304 -8.09 13.36 -17.76
N SER A 305 -8.42 12.38 -16.93
CA SER A 305 -8.28 10.95 -17.24
C SER A 305 -9.07 10.52 -18.49
N PRO A 306 -8.44 9.82 -19.45
CA PRO A 306 -9.15 9.32 -20.64
C PRO A 306 -9.98 8.07 -20.34
N THR A 307 -11.18 7.97 -20.90
CA THR A 307 -12.11 6.86 -20.66
C THR A 307 -11.70 5.59 -21.41
N ALA A 308 -10.95 4.69 -20.75
CA ALA A 308 -10.60 3.38 -21.28
C ALA A 308 -11.81 2.44 -21.32
N THR A 309 -12.40 2.22 -22.51
CA THR A 309 -13.46 1.21 -22.70
C THR A 309 -12.83 -0.14 -23.07
N THR A 310 -12.53 -0.98 -22.08
CA THR A 310 -12.01 -2.34 -22.30
C THR A 310 -13.11 -3.39 -22.20
N THR A 311 -13.09 -4.37 -23.11
CA THR A 311 -14.12 -5.41 -23.22
C THR A 311 -13.87 -6.54 -22.24
N SER A 312 -14.81 -6.79 -21.31
CA SER A 312 -14.77 -7.95 -20.42
C SER A 312 -14.58 -9.26 -21.19
N SER A 313 -13.51 -9.99 -20.85
CA SER A 313 -13.26 -11.37 -21.29
C SER A 313 -13.05 -12.28 -20.08
N ALA A 314 -13.88 -12.12 -19.05
CA ALA A 314 -13.79 -12.85 -17.80
C ALA A 314 -14.45 -14.25 -17.89
N ILE A 315 -13.58 -15.26 -17.98
CA ILE A 315 -13.72 -16.66 -17.57
C ILE A 315 -15.15 -17.11 -17.18
N SER A 316 -15.85 -17.72 -18.12
CA SER A 316 -17.13 -18.39 -17.84
C SER A 316 -16.94 -19.78 -17.23
N HIS A 317 -16.62 -19.91 -15.94
CA HIS A 317 -16.95 -21.10 -15.12
C HIS A 317 -16.65 -20.91 -13.62
N ILE A 318 -17.66 -20.52 -12.84
CA ILE A 318 -18.10 -21.16 -11.58
C ILE A 318 -19.56 -20.73 -11.39
N ASN A 319 -20.49 -21.68 -11.46
CA ASN A 319 -21.92 -21.40 -11.29
C ASN A 319 -22.50 -22.44 -10.33
N ASN A 320 -22.48 -22.11 -9.03
CA ASN A 320 -22.80 -23.06 -7.97
C ASN A 320 -23.40 -22.34 -6.74
N ASN A 321 -24.69 -21.97 -6.85
CA ASN A 321 -25.43 -21.11 -5.92
C ASN A 321 -25.42 -21.52 -4.43
N ASN A 322 -25.06 -22.78 -4.11
CA ASN A 322 -25.11 -23.30 -2.74
C ASN A 322 -24.11 -22.64 -1.78
N TYR A 323 -22.97 -22.15 -2.28
CA TYR A 323 -21.96 -21.49 -1.42
C TYR A 323 -22.38 -20.07 -1.00
N LEU A 324 -22.90 -19.28 -1.93
CA LEU A 324 -23.45 -17.94 -1.66
C LEU A 324 -24.54 -17.98 -0.58
N LEU A 325 -25.50 -18.90 -0.70
CA LEU A 325 -26.63 -18.99 0.23
C LEU A 325 -26.19 -19.38 1.66
N SER A 326 -25.20 -20.28 1.76
CA SER A 326 -24.63 -20.70 3.05
C SER A 326 -23.82 -19.57 3.71
N PHE A 327 -23.09 -18.77 2.93
CA PHE A 327 -22.26 -17.68 3.45
C PHE A 327 -23.07 -16.47 3.92
N VAL A 328 -24.14 -16.11 3.20
CA VAL A 328 -25.09 -15.06 3.65
C VAL A 328 -25.74 -15.43 4.99
N LEU A 329 -26.08 -16.70 5.19
CA LEU A 329 -26.58 -17.20 6.48
C LEU A 329 -25.52 -17.14 7.59
N PHE A 330 -24.24 -17.34 7.28
CA PHE A 330 -23.16 -17.24 8.27
C PHE A 330 -22.95 -15.80 8.74
N ILE A 331 -22.98 -14.82 7.82
CA ILE A 331 -22.92 -13.38 8.16
C ILE A 331 -24.12 -12.97 9.02
N LEU A 332 -25.35 -13.37 8.62
CA LEU A 332 -26.56 -13.06 9.40
C LEU A 332 -26.56 -13.74 10.79
N GLY A 333 -26.01 -14.95 10.90
CA GLY A 333 -25.90 -15.66 12.18
C GLY A 333 -24.95 -14.99 13.18
N TYR A 334 -23.84 -14.42 12.70
CA TYR A 334 -22.83 -13.81 13.59
C TYR A 334 -23.32 -12.51 14.25
N PHE A 335 -24.22 -11.76 13.59
CA PHE A 335 -24.84 -10.55 14.14
C PHE A 335 -26.00 -10.79 15.12
N MET A 336 -26.29 -12.05 15.47
CA MET A 336 -27.40 -12.41 16.36
C MET A 336 -26.95 -12.89 17.76
N VAL A 337 -25.63 -12.86 18.04
CA VAL A 337 -25.02 -13.33 19.31
C VAL A 337 -23.90 -12.39 19.80
N ILE A 338 -24.08 -11.07 19.66
CA ILE A 338 -23.33 -10.01 20.37
C ILE A 338 -24.32 -8.93 20.80
#